data_AF-A0A937R9J5-F1
#
_entry.id   AF-A0A937R9J5-F1
#
_cell.length_a   1.000
_cell.length_b   1.000
_cell.length_c   1.000
_cell.angle_alpha   90.00
_cell.angle_beta   90.00
_cell.angle_gamma   90.00
#
_symmetry.space_group_name_H-M   'P 1'
#
loop_
_entity.id
_entity.type
_entity.pdbx_description
1 polymer ?
#
loop_
_entity_poly.entity_id
_entity_poly.type
_entity_poly.pdbx_seq_one_letter_code
_entity_poly.pdbx_strand_id
1 'polypeptide(L)'
;MRVSTRIRLMKIGVLVALLAFIFAGMHFLLPAVATWRERGRLDPHSQLVETARLRLWAPPGTREPRRLAEALEAFATALHAQYGDALALRPLGERITVRLFATQEAMLEQATRRSMTQDLSHAIGFYSPADWSIAATLRPPGEMLPLLYHEATHLLMHRPDQPTAGRRSPWITEGVAVFFEQSDPTAAPPRVGGLSRSAAAAIAALARRGEHVALRQLVAGGDALFASDRAPLAYRQAGALVAYLLAGADGRHRSGFLRYYREDMERGPAPVESLEYLLGVSIAELEERWLAYLQRNSG
;
A
#
# COMPACT_ATOMS: atom_id res chain seq x y z
N MET A 1 -2.17 23.87 61.33
CA MET A 1 -1.76 23.19 60.08
C MET A 1 -0.34 23.61 59.74
N ARG A 2 0.61 22.67 59.73
CA ARG A 2 2.05 22.92 59.99
C ARG A 2 2.78 23.42 58.73
N VAL A 3 3.75 24.32 58.90
CA VAL A 3 4.65 24.87 57.85
C VAL A 3 5.17 23.80 56.87
N SER A 4 5.40 22.59 57.37
CA SER A 4 5.77 21.40 56.58
C SER A 4 4.81 21.11 55.42
N THR A 5 3.50 21.27 55.60
CA THR A 5 2.49 21.02 54.55
C THR A 5 2.59 22.05 53.42
N ARG A 6 2.82 23.34 53.75
CA ARG A 6 2.97 24.40 52.75
C ARG A 6 4.23 24.21 51.89
N ILE A 7 5.34 23.82 52.52
CA ILE A 7 6.59 23.54 51.81
C ILE A 7 6.42 22.34 50.86
N ARG A 8 5.73 21.28 51.30
CA ARG A 8 5.43 20.12 50.43
C ARG A 8 4.56 20.51 49.22
N LEU A 9 3.50 21.29 49.44
CA LEU A 9 2.63 21.76 48.36
C LEU A 9 3.37 22.65 47.35
N MET A 10 4.23 23.55 47.82
CA MET A 10 5.07 24.38 46.95
C MET A 10 6.04 23.53 46.11
N LYS A 11 6.70 22.53 46.72
CA LYS A 11 7.59 21.61 45.99
C LYS A 11 6.85 20.81 44.92
N ILE A 12 5.65 20.34 45.23
CA ILE A 12 4.78 19.65 44.26
C ILE A 12 4.41 20.60 43.12
N GLY A 13 4.00 21.84 43.44
CA GLY A 13 3.68 22.85 42.42
C GLY A 13 4.84 23.15 41.47
N VAL A 14 6.05 23.31 42.00
CA VAL A 14 7.27 23.52 41.20
C VAL A 14 7.58 22.30 40.33
N LEU A 15 7.47 21.08 40.87
CA LEU A 15 7.73 19.85 40.10
C LEU A 15 6.72 19.71 38.95
N VAL A 16 5.43 19.95 39.21
CA VAL A 16 4.38 19.91 38.18
C VAL A 16 4.63 20.96 37.11
N ALA A 17 5.01 22.18 37.49
CA ALA A 17 5.34 23.24 36.54
C ALA A 17 6.56 22.88 35.67
N LEU A 18 7.61 22.29 36.27
CA LEU A 18 8.80 21.84 35.53
C LEU A 18 8.46 20.72 34.55
N LEU A 19 7.68 19.72 34.97
CA LEU A 19 7.23 18.65 34.08
C LEU A 19 6.37 19.21 32.94
N ALA A 20 5.42 20.11 33.25
CA ALA A 20 4.60 20.76 32.23
C ALA A 20 5.46 21.55 31.23
N PHE A 21 6.50 22.26 31.70
CA PHE A 21 7.44 22.96 30.84
C PHE A 21 8.26 22.00 29.96
N ILE A 22 8.74 20.88 30.49
CA ILE A 22 9.44 19.85 29.72
C ILE A 22 8.51 19.25 28.66
N PHE A 23 7.28 18.88 29.03
CA PHE A 23 6.30 18.34 28.08
C PHE A 23 5.93 19.36 27.00
N ALA A 24 5.73 20.62 27.36
CA ALA A 24 5.49 21.69 26.38
C ALA A 24 6.71 21.87 25.45
N GLY A 25 7.91 21.95 26.02
CA GLY A 25 9.15 22.04 25.25
C GLY A 25 9.33 20.88 24.29
N MET A 26 9.10 19.65 24.74
CA MET A 26 9.10 18.46 23.88
C MET A 26 8.00 18.55 22.81
N HIS A 27 6.78 18.93 23.17
CA HIS A 27 5.68 19.05 22.21
C HIS A 27 5.98 20.05 21.08
N PHE A 28 6.63 21.18 21.39
CA PHE A 28 6.99 22.19 20.39
C PHE A 28 8.29 21.89 19.65
N LEU A 29 9.31 21.34 20.31
CA LEU A 29 10.63 21.11 19.72
C LEU A 29 10.74 19.77 18.98
N LEU A 30 10.07 18.72 19.43
CA LEU A 30 10.16 17.40 18.81
C LEU A 30 9.76 17.41 17.33
N PRO A 31 8.68 18.09 16.89
CA PRO A 31 8.35 18.16 15.47
C PRO A 31 9.45 18.83 14.64
N ALA A 32 10.06 19.90 15.16
CA ALA A 32 11.17 20.60 14.49
C ALA A 32 12.43 19.72 14.42
N VAL A 33 12.78 19.05 15.53
CA VAL A 33 13.91 18.10 15.57
C VAL A 33 13.68 16.90 14.66
N ALA A 34 12.46 16.36 14.60
CA ALA A 34 12.11 15.26 13.70
C ALA A 34 12.24 15.70 12.23
N THR A 35 11.72 16.88 11.89
CA THR A 35 11.84 17.48 10.56
C THR A 35 13.30 17.72 10.18
N TRP A 36 14.11 18.23 11.12
CA TRP A 36 15.53 18.45 10.93
C TRP A 36 16.31 17.14 10.71
N ARG A 37 16.01 16.10 11.52
CA ARG A 37 16.58 14.75 11.35
C ARG A 37 16.20 14.13 10.03
N GLU A 38 14.96 14.31 9.57
CA GLU A 38 14.53 13.83 8.25
C GLU A 38 15.26 14.58 7.12
N ARG A 39 15.38 15.91 7.20
CA ARG A 39 16.17 16.69 6.22
C ARG A 39 17.61 16.23 6.13
N GLY A 40 18.26 15.91 7.26
CA GLY A 40 19.63 15.41 7.28
C GLY A 40 19.81 14.02 6.66
N ARG A 41 18.72 13.29 6.41
CA ARG A 41 18.72 11.97 5.76
C ARG A 41 18.34 12.03 4.28
N LEU A 42 17.81 13.16 3.84
CA LEU A 42 17.37 13.39 2.48
C LEU A 42 18.31 14.41 1.82
N ASP A 43 18.11 14.65 0.53
CA ASP A 43 18.80 15.76 -0.14
C ASP A 43 18.49 17.07 0.62
N PRO A 44 19.50 17.89 1.00
CA PRO A 44 19.29 19.14 1.74
C PRO A 44 18.34 20.14 1.05
N HIS A 45 18.20 20.02 -0.28
CA HIS A 45 17.32 20.83 -1.11
C HIS A 45 15.95 20.18 -1.36
N SER A 46 15.64 19.08 -0.66
CA SER A 46 14.33 18.44 -0.75
C SER A 46 13.21 19.41 -0.36
N GLN A 47 12.14 19.38 -1.15
CA GLN A 47 10.93 20.14 -0.92
C GLN A 47 9.99 19.33 -0.02
N LEU A 48 9.46 19.98 1.02
CA LEU A 48 8.41 19.43 1.87
C LEU A 48 7.06 19.96 1.41
N VAL A 49 6.15 19.04 1.08
CA VAL A 49 4.74 19.31 0.79
C VAL A 49 3.90 18.64 1.87
N GLU A 50 2.94 19.38 2.42
CA GLU A 50 1.99 18.85 3.40
C GLU A 50 0.55 19.07 2.93
N THR A 51 -0.29 18.07 3.19
CA THR A 51 -1.75 18.10 3.04
C THR A 51 -2.39 17.74 4.39
N ALA A 52 -3.69 17.44 4.44
CA ALA A 52 -4.34 17.09 5.70
C ALA A 52 -3.84 15.76 6.27
N ARG A 53 -3.65 14.76 5.38
CA ARG A 53 -3.33 13.35 5.69
C ARG A 53 -1.96 12.93 5.15
N LEU A 54 -1.20 13.80 4.50
CA LEU A 54 0.06 13.42 3.87
C LEU A 54 1.19 14.42 4.11
N ARG A 55 2.42 13.90 4.20
CA ARG A 55 3.66 14.66 4.21
C ARG A 55 4.61 14.07 3.18
N LEU A 56 4.91 14.80 2.11
CA LEU A 56 5.75 14.37 1.00
C LEU A 56 7.07 15.13 0.99
N TRP A 57 8.18 14.39 1.03
CA TRP A 57 9.51 14.89 0.77
C TRP A 57 9.91 14.53 -0.66
N ALA A 58 10.17 15.55 -1.48
CA ALA A 58 10.55 15.39 -2.88
C ALA A 58 11.94 15.97 -3.13
N PRO A 59 12.84 15.29 -3.84
CA PRO A 59 14.13 15.86 -4.19
C PRO A 59 13.96 17.01 -5.21
N PRO A 60 14.96 17.88 -5.37
CA PRO A 60 14.96 18.93 -6.38
C PRO A 60 14.59 18.42 -7.78
N GLY A 61 13.83 19.22 -8.52
CA GLY A 61 13.43 18.87 -9.90
C GLY A 61 12.23 17.92 -10.01
N THR A 62 11.67 17.45 -8.88
CA THR A 62 10.39 16.74 -8.89
C THR A 62 9.31 17.62 -9.53
N ARG A 63 8.64 17.11 -10.56
CA ARG A 63 7.54 17.81 -11.23
C ARG A 63 6.27 17.72 -10.39
N GLU A 64 5.67 18.86 -10.08
CA GLU A 64 4.37 18.96 -9.39
C GLU A 64 4.24 18.14 -8.08
N PRO A 65 5.17 18.24 -7.11
CA PRO A 65 5.12 17.44 -5.87
C PRO A 65 3.84 17.64 -5.05
N ARG A 66 3.22 18.83 -5.14
CA ARG A 66 1.91 19.12 -4.56
C ARG A 66 0.80 18.26 -5.15
N ARG A 67 0.74 18.14 -6.47
CA ARG A 67 -0.25 17.31 -7.16
C ARG A 67 -0.10 15.84 -6.81
N LEU A 68 1.13 15.35 -6.67
CA LEU A 68 1.39 13.98 -6.20
C LEU A 68 0.81 13.74 -4.79
N ALA A 69 1.07 14.67 -3.87
CA ALA A 69 0.57 14.58 -2.50
C ALA A 69 -0.97 14.62 -2.44
N GLU A 70 -1.60 15.54 -3.17
CA GLU A 70 -3.06 15.69 -3.24
C GLU A 70 -3.72 14.47 -3.88
N ALA A 71 -3.17 13.96 -4.99
CA ALA A 71 -3.71 12.76 -5.65
C ALA A 71 -3.59 11.51 -4.77
N LEU A 72 -2.48 11.34 -4.05
CA LEU A 72 -2.31 10.23 -3.12
C LEU A 72 -3.24 10.33 -1.89
N GLU A 73 -3.46 11.53 -1.35
CA GLU A 73 -4.47 11.74 -0.30
C GLU A 73 -5.89 11.45 -0.80
N ALA A 74 -6.23 11.90 -2.01
CA ALA A 74 -7.51 11.62 -2.64
C ALA A 74 -7.71 10.11 -2.86
N PHE A 75 -6.67 9.41 -3.31
CA PHE A 75 -6.67 7.95 -3.43
C PHE A 75 -6.92 7.27 -2.09
N ALA A 76 -6.13 7.57 -1.06
CA ALA A 76 -6.28 6.93 0.25
C ALA A 76 -7.69 7.16 0.82
N THR A 77 -8.22 8.37 0.67
CA THR A 77 -9.58 8.75 1.08
C THR A 77 -10.64 7.96 0.31
N ALA A 78 -10.54 7.92 -1.02
CA ALA A 78 -11.50 7.20 -1.86
C ALA A 78 -11.44 5.69 -1.63
N LEU A 79 -10.24 5.12 -1.46
CA LEU A 79 -10.05 3.71 -1.14
C LEU A 79 -10.71 3.35 0.19
N HIS A 80 -10.49 4.16 1.23
CA HIS A 80 -11.12 3.91 2.53
C HIS A 80 -12.65 4.06 2.45
N ALA A 81 -13.17 5.03 1.69
CA ALA A 81 -14.61 5.23 1.53
C ALA A 81 -15.28 4.05 0.78
N GLN A 82 -14.62 3.47 -0.22
CA GLN A 82 -15.22 2.41 -1.06
C GLN A 82 -14.93 0.99 -0.55
N TYR A 83 -13.78 0.78 0.10
CA TYR A 83 -13.26 -0.55 0.45
C TYR A 83 -12.80 -0.69 1.90
N GLY A 84 -12.88 0.35 2.74
CA GLY A 84 -12.38 0.35 4.12
C GLY A 84 -12.84 -0.87 4.93
N ASP A 85 -14.17 -1.07 5.01
CA ASP A 85 -14.74 -2.19 5.76
C ASP A 85 -14.59 -3.54 5.04
N ALA A 86 -14.60 -3.52 3.70
CA ALA A 86 -14.48 -4.73 2.89
C ALA A 86 -13.09 -5.37 3.03
N LEU A 87 -12.05 -4.55 3.02
CA LEU A 87 -10.64 -4.95 3.11
C LEU A 87 -10.04 -4.77 4.51
N ALA A 88 -10.85 -4.42 5.51
CA ALA A 88 -10.41 -4.15 6.88
C ALA A 88 -9.21 -3.18 6.96
N LEU A 89 -9.25 -2.12 6.16
CA LEU A 89 -8.16 -1.15 6.06
C LEU A 89 -7.94 -0.45 7.40
N ARG A 90 -6.68 -0.10 7.69
CA ARG A 90 -6.36 0.74 8.85
C ARG A 90 -6.99 2.13 8.66
N PRO A 91 -7.60 2.72 9.71
CA PRO A 91 -8.15 4.07 9.64
C PRO A 91 -7.08 5.10 9.25
N LEU A 92 -7.48 6.12 8.49
CA LEU A 92 -6.62 7.24 8.08
C LEU A 92 -6.32 8.23 9.23
N GLY A 93 -6.02 7.74 10.43
CA GLY A 93 -5.79 8.59 11.62
C GLY A 93 -4.45 9.34 11.57
N GLU A 94 -3.40 8.66 11.14
CA GLU A 94 -2.03 9.19 11.06
C GLU A 94 -1.71 9.70 9.65
N ARG A 95 -0.83 10.70 9.56
CA ARG A 95 -0.36 11.21 8.26
C ARG A 95 0.60 10.24 7.61
N ILE A 96 0.36 9.88 6.37
CA ILE A 96 1.29 9.08 5.57
C ILE A 96 2.51 9.95 5.26
N THR A 97 3.71 9.47 5.59
CA THR A 97 4.95 10.15 5.18
C THR A 97 5.48 9.52 3.90
N VAL A 98 5.63 10.29 2.83
CA VAL A 98 6.20 9.83 1.57
C VAL A 98 7.58 10.45 1.39
N ARG A 99 8.57 9.62 1.06
CA ARG A 99 9.94 10.05 0.76
C ARG A 99 10.29 9.63 -0.66
N LEU A 100 10.48 10.61 -1.54
CA LEU A 100 10.95 10.36 -2.89
C LEU A 100 12.47 10.51 -2.95
N PHE A 101 13.11 9.63 -3.69
CA PHE A 101 14.56 9.61 -3.86
C PHE A 101 14.91 9.80 -5.34
N ALA A 102 15.97 10.56 -5.62
CA ALA A 102 16.42 10.75 -7.00
C ALA A 102 16.98 9.46 -7.62
N THR A 103 17.56 8.58 -6.79
CA THR A 103 18.18 7.33 -7.20
C THR A 103 17.71 6.16 -6.33
N GLN A 104 17.74 4.95 -6.89
CA GLN A 104 17.43 3.73 -6.16
C GLN A 104 18.44 3.48 -5.03
N GLU A 105 19.73 3.75 -5.26
CA GLU A 105 20.78 3.62 -4.25
C GLU A 105 20.47 4.44 -2.98
N ALA A 106 20.09 5.71 -3.13
CA ALA A 106 19.73 6.57 -1.98
C ALA A 106 18.48 6.04 -1.24
N MET A 107 17.51 5.50 -1.99
CA MET A 107 16.34 4.86 -1.40
C MET A 107 16.72 3.61 -0.60
N LEU A 108 17.60 2.76 -1.13
CA LEU A 108 18.06 1.53 -0.49
C LEU A 108 18.92 1.79 0.75
N GLU A 109 19.76 2.83 0.72
CA GLU A 109 20.53 3.27 1.89
C GLU A 109 19.58 3.63 3.05
N GLN A 110 18.49 4.36 2.76
CA GLN A 110 17.46 4.68 3.74
C GLN A 110 16.73 3.41 4.24
N ALA A 111 16.38 2.50 3.33
CA ALA A 111 15.66 1.26 3.66
C ALA A 111 16.45 0.39 4.65
N THR A 112 17.74 0.20 4.36
CA THR A 112 18.68 -0.59 5.16
C THR A 112 18.79 -0.04 6.58
N ARG A 113 18.87 1.30 6.73
CA ARG A 113 18.94 1.97 8.03
C ARG A 113 17.66 1.82 8.87
N ARG A 114 16.52 1.55 8.24
CA ARG A 114 15.21 1.47 8.92
C ARG A 114 14.74 0.03 9.15
N SER A 115 15.56 -0.97 8.82
CA SER A 115 15.20 -2.40 8.96
C SER A 115 13.88 -2.73 8.26
N MET A 116 13.70 -2.21 7.04
CA MET A 116 12.46 -2.41 6.28
C MET A 116 12.41 -3.84 5.74
N THR A 117 11.25 -4.48 5.87
CA THR A 117 11.05 -5.94 5.84
C THR A 117 10.89 -6.56 4.45
N GLN A 118 11.25 -5.86 3.37
CA GLN A 118 11.05 -6.36 2.00
C GLN A 118 12.38 -6.74 1.33
N ASP A 119 12.30 -7.67 0.36
CA ASP A 119 13.41 -7.97 -0.53
C ASP A 119 13.74 -6.73 -1.37
N LEU A 120 14.85 -6.09 -0.98
CA LEU A 120 15.30 -4.83 -1.53
C LEU A 120 15.91 -4.96 -2.94
N SER A 121 16.19 -6.18 -3.41
CA SER A 121 16.94 -6.41 -4.65
C SER A 121 16.22 -5.88 -5.91
N HIS A 122 14.89 -5.79 -5.88
CA HIS A 122 14.07 -5.36 -7.02
C HIS A 122 13.03 -4.29 -6.67
N ALA A 123 13.05 -3.79 -5.43
CA ALA A 123 12.07 -2.81 -4.96
C ALA A 123 12.32 -1.44 -5.60
N ILE A 124 11.34 -0.95 -6.36
CA ILE A 124 11.28 0.44 -6.86
C ILE A 124 10.59 1.39 -5.86
N GLY A 125 9.94 0.81 -4.84
CA GLY A 125 9.35 1.44 -3.69
C GLY A 125 9.19 0.42 -2.56
N PHE A 126 8.90 0.92 -1.37
CA PHE A 126 8.52 0.10 -0.23
C PHE A 126 7.69 0.94 0.73
N TYR A 127 7.01 0.26 1.64
CA TYR A 127 6.27 0.86 2.74
C TYR A 127 6.81 0.39 4.09
N SER A 128 6.59 1.19 5.12
CA SER A 128 6.83 0.81 6.51
C SER A 128 5.61 1.10 7.36
N PRO A 129 4.99 0.07 7.94
CA PRO A 129 3.88 0.25 8.86
C PRO A 129 4.31 0.85 10.20
N ALA A 130 5.57 0.65 10.60
CA ALA A 130 6.10 1.09 11.90
C ALA A 130 6.17 2.61 12.03
N ASP A 131 6.47 3.31 10.93
CA ASP A 131 6.56 4.78 10.87
C ASP A 131 5.52 5.40 9.93
N TRP A 132 4.55 4.59 9.48
CA TRP A 132 3.46 4.97 8.60
C TRP A 132 3.94 5.72 7.35
N SER A 133 4.90 5.11 6.65
CA SER A 133 5.61 5.78 5.56
C SER A 133 5.81 4.94 4.31
N ILE A 134 6.05 5.64 3.21
CA ILE A 134 6.38 5.10 1.89
C ILE A 134 7.71 5.72 1.48
N ALA A 135 8.57 4.93 0.86
CA ALA A 135 9.69 5.43 0.08
C ALA A 135 9.59 4.95 -1.35
N ALA A 136 9.96 5.79 -2.30
CA ALA A 136 10.00 5.43 -3.70
C ALA A 136 11.12 6.17 -4.42
N THR A 137 11.68 5.53 -5.45
CA THR A 137 12.56 6.23 -6.39
C THR A 137 11.71 7.04 -7.36
N LEU A 138 12.15 8.24 -7.73
CA LEU A 138 11.46 9.06 -8.71
C LEU A 138 11.29 8.30 -10.03
N ARG A 139 10.08 8.40 -10.57
CA ARG A 139 9.69 7.81 -11.85
C ARG A 139 9.20 8.89 -12.80
N PRO A 140 9.09 8.61 -14.12
CA PRO A 140 8.35 9.46 -15.02
C PRO A 140 6.95 9.80 -14.47
N PRO A 141 6.40 10.99 -14.73
CA PRO A 141 5.14 11.43 -14.13
C PRO A 141 3.96 10.44 -14.27
N GLY A 142 3.89 9.71 -15.39
CA GLY A 142 2.84 8.71 -15.63
C GLY A 142 2.98 7.41 -14.84
N GLU A 143 4.14 7.16 -14.23
CA GLU A 143 4.43 5.93 -13.47
C GLU A 143 4.46 6.18 -11.95
N MET A 144 4.62 7.44 -11.53
CA MET A 144 4.80 7.78 -10.12
C MET A 144 3.53 7.54 -9.29
N LEU A 145 2.36 7.97 -9.78
CA LEU A 145 1.10 7.78 -9.05
C LEU A 145 0.70 6.31 -8.92
N PRO A 146 0.74 5.48 -9.99
CA PRO A 146 0.52 4.04 -9.87
C PRO A 146 1.40 3.40 -8.80
N LEU A 147 2.71 3.68 -8.80
CA LEU A 147 3.63 3.17 -7.78
C LEU A 147 3.24 3.61 -6.36
N LEU A 148 2.89 4.89 -6.17
CA LEU A 148 2.47 5.39 -4.87
C LEU A 148 1.15 4.76 -4.39
N TYR A 149 0.20 4.51 -5.30
CA TYR A 149 -1.04 3.82 -4.97
C TYR A 149 -0.80 2.36 -4.58
N HIS A 150 0.15 1.69 -5.26
CA HIS A 150 0.58 0.34 -4.93
C HIS A 150 1.12 0.27 -3.48
N GLU A 151 2.11 1.10 -3.16
CA GLU A 151 2.71 1.10 -1.81
C GLU A 151 1.73 1.55 -0.72
N ALA A 152 0.86 2.53 -1.03
CA ALA A 152 -0.15 2.97 -0.09
C ALA A 152 -1.21 1.90 0.17
N THR A 153 -1.55 1.09 -0.83
CA THR A 153 -2.44 -0.06 -0.66
C THR A 153 -1.87 -1.03 0.36
N HIS A 154 -0.59 -1.41 0.20
CA HIS A 154 0.07 -2.29 1.17
C HIS A 154 0.09 -1.69 2.58
N LEU A 155 0.45 -0.41 2.69
CA LEU A 155 0.48 0.30 3.96
C LEU A 155 -0.89 0.29 4.66
N LEU A 156 -1.96 0.57 3.93
CA LEU A 156 -3.33 0.61 4.45
C LEU A 156 -3.89 -0.76 4.80
N MET A 157 -3.48 -1.81 4.09
CA MET A 157 -3.83 -3.20 4.37
C MET A 157 -3.00 -3.81 5.51
N HIS A 158 -1.90 -3.17 5.92
CA HIS A 158 -1.02 -3.71 6.95
C HIS A 158 -1.70 -3.67 8.33
N ARG A 159 -1.79 -4.84 8.97
CA ARG A 159 -2.43 -5.04 10.27
C ARG A 159 -1.45 -5.73 11.22
N PRO A 160 -0.62 -4.97 11.97
CA PRO A 160 0.38 -5.56 12.85
C PRO A 160 -0.25 -6.24 14.08
N ASP A 161 -1.53 -5.95 14.34
CA ASP A 161 -2.35 -6.54 15.38
C ASP A 161 -2.89 -7.93 15.03
N GLN A 162 -2.74 -8.38 13.77
CA GLN A 162 -3.21 -9.69 13.34
C GLN A 162 -2.11 -10.75 13.49
N PRO A 163 -2.42 -11.96 14.03
CA PRO A 163 -1.45 -13.05 14.21
C PRO A 163 -0.73 -13.50 12.93
N THR A 164 -1.35 -13.23 11.80
CA THR A 164 -0.96 -13.63 10.44
C THR A 164 -0.32 -12.49 9.66
N ALA A 165 0.00 -11.36 10.32
CA ALA A 165 0.73 -10.26 9.71
C ALA A 165 2.03 -10.79 9.06
N GLY A 166 2.13 -10.69 7.73
CA GLY A 166 3.27 -11.19 6.96
C GLY A 166 3.15 -12.63 6.44
N ARG A 167 2.01 -13.31 6.64
CA ARG A 167 1.75 -14.68 6.12
C ARG A 167 0.61 -14.71 5.09
N ARG A 168 0.39 -13.63 4.35
CA ARG A 168 -0.71 -13.57 3.37
C ARG A 168 -0.28 -14.14 2.04
N SER A 169 -1.24 -14.62 1.24
CA SER A 169 -0.95 -15.11 -0.10
C SER A 169 -0.42 -13.96 -0.99
N PRO A 170 0.79 -14.08 -1.60
CA PRO A 170 1.37 -13.01 -2.41
C PRO A 170 0.48 -12.57 -3.57
N TRP A 171 -0.25 -13.50 -4.19
CA TRP A 171 -1.17 -13.15 -5.27
C TRP A 171 -2.30 -12.25 -4.82
N ILE A 172 -2.74 -12.34 -3.56
CA ILE A 172 -3.76 -11.45 -3.01
C ILE A 172 -3.13 -10.10 -2.68
N THR A 173 -2.04 -10.08 -1.94
CA THR A 173 -1.43 -8.81 -1.50
C THR A 173 -0.97 -7.98 -2.68
N GLU A 174 -0.24 -8.59 -3.61
CA GLU A 174 0.24 -7.92 -4.81
C GLU A 174 -0.88 -7.71 -5.82
N GLY A 175 -1.80 -8.67 -5.97
CA GLY A 175 -2.93 -8.51 -6.89
C GLY A 175 -3.84 -7.34 -6.51
N VAL A 176 -4.14 -7.16 -5.21
CA VAL A 176 -4.94 -6.04 -4.74
C VAL A 176 -4.19 -4.71 -4.93
N ALA A 177 -2.88 -4.67 -4.66
CA ALA A 177 -2.06 -3.47 -4.91
C ALA A 177 -2.03 -3.10 -6.41
N VAL A 178 -1.78 -4.06 -7.29
CA VAL A 178 -1.77 -3.87 -8.76
C VAL A 178 -3.14 -3.45 -9.28
N PHE A 179 -4.24 -4.00 -8.73
CA PHE A 179 -5.59 -3.55 -9.09
C PHE A 179 -5.78 -2.06 -8.80
N PHE A 180 -5.30 -1.56 -7.66
CA PHE A 180 -5.45 -0.16 -7.26
C PHE A 180 -4.49 0.82 -7.93
N GLU A 181 -3.43 0.36 -8.60
CA GLU A 181 -2.57 1.20 -9.45
C GLU A 181 -3.34 1.96 -10.53
N GLN A 182 -4.47 1.39 -10.99
CA GLN A 182 -5.30 1.94 -12.08
C GLN A 182 -6.38 2.92 -11.58
N SER A 183 -6.27 3.38 -10.33
CA SER A 183 -7.21 4.33 -9.73
C SER A 183 -7.12 5.71 -10.38
N ASP A 184 -8.28 6.37 -10.47
CA ASP A 184 -8.40 7.79 -10.76
C ASP A 184 -9.22 8.45 -9.65
N PRO A 185 -8.57 8.88 -8.56
CA PRO A 185 -9.27 9.49 -7.44
C PRO A 185 -9.77 10.91 -7.74
N THR A 186 -9.39 11.47 -8.89
CA THR A 186 -9.79 12.82 -9.33
C THR A 186 -11.04 12.82 -10.21
N ALA A 187 -11.49 11.64 -10.66
CA ALA A 187 -12.75 11.49 -11.39
C ALA A 187 -13.97 11.83 -10.51
N ALA A 188 -15.09 12.17 -11.16
CA ALA A 188 -16.38 12.40 -10.52
C ALA A 188 -17.43 11.41 -11.07
N PRO A 189 -17.78 10.32 -10.35
CA PRO A 189 -17.26 9.94 -9.02
C PRO A 189 -15.82 9.38 -9.07
N PRO A 190 -15.08 9.38 -7.94
CA PRO A 190 -13.73 8.80 -7.87
C PRO A 190 -13.74 7.32 -8.26
N ARG A 191 -12.79 6.93 -9.11
CA ARG A 191 -12.63 5.53 -9.55
C ARG A 191 -11.48 4.90 -8.77
N VAL A 192 -11.77 3.86 -7.99
CA VAL A 192 -10.76 3.17 -7.18
C VAL A 192 -10.56 1.75 -7.72
N GLY A 193 -9.38 1.56 -8.30
CA GLY A 193 -8.98 0.34 -8.98
C GLY A 193 -9.44 0.23 -10.43
N GLY A 194 -8.92 -0.78 -11.12
CA GLY A 194 -9.29 -1.10 -12.48
C GLY A 194 -8.32 -2.05 -13.17
N LEU A 195 -8.50 -2.19 -14.47
CA LEU A 195 -7.61 -2.95 -15.34
C LEU A 195 -7.27 -2.10 -16.56
N SER A 196 -5.98 -1.90 -16.81
CA SER A 196 -5.54 -1.27 -18.05
C SER A 196 -5.85 -2.18 -19.24
N ARG A 197 -6.37 -1.60 -20.33
CA ARG A 197 -6.60 -2.32 -21.60
C ARG A 197 -5.31 -2.91 -22.16
N SER A 198 -4.19 -2.20 -22.07
CA SER A 198 -2.89 -2.71 -22.53
C SER A 198 -2.42 -3.91 -21.71
N ALA A 199 -2.66 -3.88 -20.40
CA ALA A 199 -2.37 -5.02 -19.52
C ALA A 199 -3.25 -6.23 -19.86
N ALA A 200 -4.56 -6.01 -20.04
CA ALA A 200 -5.49 -7.07 -20.46
C ALA A 200 -5.08 -7.69 -21.80
N ALA A 201 -4.74 -6.86 -22.79
CA ALA A 201 -4.29 -7.30 -24.11
C ALA A 201 -2.98 -8.10 -24.04
N ALA A 202 -2.01 -7.65 -23.25
CA ALA A 202 -0.74 -8.37 -23.08
C ALA A 202 -0.95 -9.75 -22.45
N ILE A 203 -1.76 -9.85 -21.39
CA ILE A 203 -2.06 -11.13 -20.73
C ILE A 203 -2.85 -12.05 -21.67
N ALA A 204 -3.87 -11.53 -22.37
CA ALA A 204 -4.64 -12.31 -23.34
C ALA A 204 -3.76 -12.84 -24.48
N ALA A 205 -2.77 -12.06 -24.94
CA ALA A 205 -1.81 -12.51 -25.95
C ALA A 205 -0.89 -13.62 -25.45
N LEU A 206 -0.38 -13.53 -24.21
CA LEU A 206 0.40 -14.60 -23.57
C LEU A 206 -0.43 -15.87 -23.41
N ALA A 207 -1.69 -15.74 -23.00
CA ALA A 207 -2.58 -16.88 -22.82
C ALA A 207 -2.85 -17.64 -24.13
N ARG A 208 -3.01 -16.92 -25.26
CA ARG A 208 -3.14 -17.55 -26.59
C ARG A 208 -1.92 -18.37 -27.00
N ARG A 209 -0.74 -18.07 -26.46
CA ARG A 209 0.51 -18.83 -26.72
C ARG A 209 0.79 -19.89 -25.66
N GLY A 210 -0.07 -20.04 -24.64
CA GLY A 210 0.18 -20.93 -23.51
C GLY A 210 1.31 -20.45 -22.59
N GLU A 211 1.69 -19.17 -22.66
CA GLU A 211 2.80 -18.59 -21.89
C GLU A 211 2.34 -17.92 -20.59
N HIS A 212 1.02 -17.91 -20.31
CA HIS A 212 0.46 -17.35 -19.09
C HIS A 212 0.72 -18.26 -17.88
N VAL A 213 0.67 -17.71 -16.66
CA VAL A 213 0.63 -18.52 -15.43
C VAL A 213 -0.80 -19.04 -15.27
N ALA A 214 -0.97 -20.36 -15.19
CA ALA A 214 -2.28 -20.97 -14.97
C ALA A 214 -2.87 -20.52 -13.63
N LEU A 215 -4.18 -20.27 -13.54
CA LEU A 215 -4.77 -19.72 -12.31
C LEU A 215 -4.51 -20.57 -11.06
N ARG A 216 -4.54 -21.89 -11.17
CA ARG A 216 -4.20 -22.78 -10.05
C ARG A 216 -2.77 -22.55 -9.55
N GLN A 217 -1.81 -22.38 -10.48
CA GLN A 217 -0.42 -22.08 -10.13
C GLN A 217 -0.29 -20.67 -9.56
N LEU A 218 -1.03 -19.69 -10.07
CA LEU A 218 -1.00 -18.31 -9.58
C LEU A 218 -1.48 -18.23 -8.12
N VAL A 219 -2.59 -18.91 -7.80
CA VAL A 219 -3.19 -18.90 -6.45
C VAL A 219 -2.38 -19.75 -5.46
N ALA A 220 -1.89 -20.92 -5.89
CA ALA A 220 -1.15 -21.84 -5.01
C ALA A 220 0.38 -21.61 -4.96
N GLY A 221 0.93 -20.80 -5.87
CA GLY A 221 2.38 -20.71 -6.09
C GLY A 221 3.18 -20.07 -4.95
N GLY A 222 2.53 -19.28 -4.09
CA GLY A 222 3.15 -18.64 -2.94
C GLY A 222 4.37 -17.78 -3.30
N ASP A 223 5.27 -17.61 -2.33
CA ASP A 223 6.47 -16.78 -2.49
C ASP A 223 7.39 -17.27 -3.60
N ALA A 224 7.48 -18.59 -3.82
CA ALA A 224 8.35 -19.18 -4.84
C ALA A 224 8.03 -18.69 -6.25
N LEU A 225 6.74 -18.53 -6.59
CA LEU A 225 6.33 -17.97 -7.87
C LEU A 225 6.66 -16.46 -7.96
N PHE A 226 6.40 -15.72 -6.88
CA PHE A 226 6.56 -14.26 -6.82
C PHE A 226 8.00 -13.80 -6.61
N ALA A 227 8.93 -14.72 -6.32
CA ALA A 227 10.37 -14.51 -6.29
C ALA A 227 11.10 -15.12 -7.51
N SER A 228 10.36 -15.72 -8.45
CA SER A 228 10.94 -16.32 -9.67
C SER A 228 11.08 -15.32 -10.83
N ASP A 229 11.72 -15.75 -11.92
CA ASP A 229 11.75 -14.99 -13.18
C ASP A 229 10.35 -14.71 -13.77
N ARG A 230 9.32 -15.46 -13.34
CA ARG A 230 7.92 -15.21 -13.74
C ARG A 230 7.22 -14.18 -12.87
N ALA A 231 7.87 -13.63 -11.84
CA ALA A 231 7.26 -12.68 -10.93
C ALA A 231 6.60 -11.49 -11.65
N PRO A 232 7.25 -10.77 -12.60
CA PRO A 232 6.60 -9.64 -13.27
C PRO A 232 5.28 -10.02 -13.98
N LEU A 233 5.18 -11.24 -14.51
CA LEU A 233 3.95 -11.76 -15.11
C LEU A 233 2.93 -12.15 -14.03
N ALA A 234 3.36 -12.82 -12.95
CA ALA A 234 2.50 -13.21 -11.84
C ALA A 234 1.82 -12.00 -11.18
N TYR A 235 2.55 -10.90 -10.94
CA TYR A 235 1.99 -9.66 -10.39
C TYR A 235 0.89 -9.08 -11.31
N ARG A 236 1.17 -8.99 -12.62
CA ARG A 236 0.18 -8.48 -13.60
C ARG A 236 -1.05 -9.37 -13.70
N GLN A 237 -0.89 -10.69 -13.73
CA GLN A 237 -2.00 -11.62 -13.76
C GLN A 237 -2.80 -11.62 -12.47
N ALA A 238 -2.15 -11.48 -11.31
CA ALA A 238 -2.80 -11.35 -10.02
C ALA A 238 -3.69 -10.10 -9.97
N GLY A 239 -3.17 -8.94 -10.41
CA GLY A 239 -3.97 -7.71 -10.49
C GLY A 239 -5.15 -7.82 -11.46
N ALA A 240 -4.94 -8.46 -12.62
CA ALA A 240 -6.01 -8.70 -13.58
C ALA A 240 -7.06 -9.71 -13.09
N LEU A 241 -6.66 -10.70 -12.29
CA LEU A 241 -7.58 -11.61 -11.62
C LEU A 241 -8.40 -10.87 -10.57
N VAL A 242 -7.79 -10.05 -9.71
CA VAL A 242 -8.50 -9.23 -8.71
C VAL A 242 -9.48 -8.28 -9.38
N ALA A 243 -9.10 -7.63 -10.49
CA ALA A 243 -10.00 -6.79 -11.27
C ALA A 243 -11.25 -7.56 -11.75
N TYR A 244 -11.05 -8.78 -12.27
CA TYR A 244 -12.16 -9.64 -12.67
C TYR A 244 -13.02 -10.09 -11.50
N LEU A 245 -12.42 -10.44 -10.35
CA LEU A 245 -13.15 -10.89 -9.17
C LEU A 245 -13.96 -9.78 -8.51
N LEU A 246 -13.45 -8.53 -8.51
CA LEU A 246 -14.14 -7.39 -7.89
C LEU A 246 -15.15 -6.71 -8.82
N ALA A 247 -14.81 -6.55 -10.10
CA ALA A 247 -15.58 -5.73 -11.04
C ALA A 247 -15.99 -6.47 -12.33
N GLY A 248 -15.38 -7.61 -12.63
CA GLY A 248 -15.74 -8.43 -13.78
C GLY A 248 -17.08 -9.14 -13.57
N ALA A 249 -17.69 -9.57 -14.68
CA ALA A 249 -18.99 -10.29 -14.69
C ALA A 249 -20.05 -9.60 -13.81
N ASP A 250 -20.16 -8.27 -13.94
CA ASP A 250 -21.08 -7.42 -13.17
C ASP A 250 -20.94 -7.56 -11.64
N GLY A 251 -19.71 -7.83 -11.18
CA GLY A 251 -19.39 -7.99 -9.76
C GLY A 251 -19.87 -9.31 -9.15
N ARG A 252 -20.27 -10.30 -9.97
CA ARG A 252 -20.77 -11.61 -9.51
C ARG A 252 -19.87 -12.29 -8.48
N HIS A 253 -18.56 -12.15 -8.63
CA HIS A 253 -17.55 -12.81 -7.78
C HIS A 253 -17.13 -11.97 -6.58
N ARG A 254 -17.57 -10.71 -6.49
CA ARG A 254 -17.06 -9.73 -5.51
C ARG A 254 -17.25 -10.21 -4.07
N SER A 255 -18.45 -10.68 -3.73
CA SER A 255 -18.75 -11.14 -2.37
C SER A 255 -17.95 -12.38 -2.00
N GLY A 256 -17.82 -13.35 -2.91
CA GLY A 256 -17.04 -14.57 -2.67
C GLY A 256 -15.55 -14.26 -2.50
N PHE A 257 -14.99 -13.40 -3.36
CA PHE A 257 -13.61 -12.95 -3.25
C PHE A 257 -13.33 -12.19 -1.95
N LEU A 258 -14.19 -11.26 -1.53
CA LEU A 258 -14.00 -10.53 -0.27
C LEU A 258 -14.06 -11.45 0.96
N ARG A 259 -14.85 -12.52 0.90
CA ARG A 259 -14.82 -13.57 1.95
C ARG A 259 -13.51 -14.34 1.93
N TYR A 260 -13.03 -14.74 0.75
CA TYR A 260 -11.76 -15.43 0.59
C TYR A 260 -10.59 -14.57 1.07
N TYR A 261 -10.59 -13.28 0.73
CA TYR A 261 -9.63 -12.29 1.20
C TYR A 261 -9.57 -12.22 2.74
N ARG A 262 -10.73 -12.23 3.41
CA ARG A 262 -10.79 -12.24 4.88
C ARG A 262 -10.26 -13.55 5.47
N GLU A 263 -10.59 -14.69 4.86
CA GLU A 263 -10.02 -15.97 5.29
C GLU A 263 -8.49 -15.96 5.19
N ASP A 264 -7.94 -15.44 4.09
CA ASP A 264 -6.49 -15.31 3.90
C ASP A 264 -5.86 -14.35 4.93
N MET A 265 -6.51 -13.23 5.19
CA MET A 265 -6.06 -12.28 6.21
C MET A 265 -6.08 -12.88 7.61
N GLU A 266 -7.10 -13.63 7.99
CA GLU A 266 -7.26 -14.14 9.36
C GLU A 266 -6.43 -15.38 9.66
N ARG A 267 -6.20 -16.23 8.65
CA ARG A 267 -5.62 -17.57 8.83
C ARG A 267 -4.27 -17.75 8.14
N GLY A 268 -3.85 -16.80 7.30
CA GLY A 268 -2.72 -16.97 6.40
C GLY A 268 -3.16 -17.60 5.08
N PRO A 269 -2.25 -18.17 4.27
CA PRO A 269 -2.53 -18.48 2.87
C PRO A 269 -3.70 -19.46 2.73
N ALA A 270 -4.82 -18.99 2.18
CA ALA A 270 -6.02 -19.81 2.03
C ALA A 270 -5.89 -20.77 0.83
N PRO A 271 -6.32 -22.04 0.96
CA PRO A 271 -6.18 -23.03 -0.10
C PRO A 271 -7.02 -22.67 -1.34
N VAL A 272 -6.64 -23.18 -2.51
CA VAL A 272 -7.37 -22.95 -3.79
C VAL A 272 -8.82 -23.41 -3.66
N GLU A 273 -9.06 -24.49 -2.94
CA GLU A 273 -10.36 -25.11 -2.74
C GLU A 273 -11.31 -24.17 -1.96
N SER A 274 -10.79 -23.33 -1.06
CA SER A 274 -11.59 -22.27 -0.41
C SER A 274 -12.08 -21.25 -1.42
N LEU A 275 -11.25 -20.87 -2.40
CA LEU A 275 -11.64 -19.95 -3.46
C LEU A 275 -12.74 -20.57 -4.33
N GLU A 276 -12.56 -21.82 -4.75
CA GLU A 276 -13.56 -22.55 -5.55
C GLU A 276 -14.91 -22.65 -4.82
N TYR A 277 -14.87 -23.01 -3.53
CA TYR A 277 -16.05 -23.09 -2.68
C TYR A 277 -16.77 -21.73 -2.54
N LEU A 278 -16.03 -20.66 -2.28
CA LEU A 278 -16.60 -19.32 -2.07
C LEU A 278 -17.11 -18.66 -3.35
N LEU A 279 -16.55 -19.01 -4.50
CA LEU A 279 -17.00 -18.52 -5.81
C LEU A 279 -18.06 -19.44 -6.45
N GLY A 280 -18.21 -20.66 -5.97
CA GLY A 280 -19.14 -21.65 -6.52
C GLY A 280 -18.77 -22.13 -7.93
N VAL A 281 -17.49 -22.06 -8.30
CA VAL A 281 -16.95 -22.49 -9.60
C VAL A 281 -15.59 -23.14 -9.42
N SER A 282 -15.24 -24.09 -10.29
CA SER A 282 -13.88 -24.66 -10.29
C SER A 282 -12.86 -23.61 -10.76
N ILE A 283 -11.59 -23.78 -10.37
CA ILE A 283 -10.51 -22.87 -10.78
C ILE A 283 -10.28 -22.90 -12.30
N ALA A 284 -10.53 -24.04 -12.95
CA ALA A 284 -10.44 -24.20 -14.39
C ALA A 284 -11.55 -23.41 -15.10
N GLU A 285 -12.79 -23.54 -14.64
CA GLU A 285 -13.91 -22.76 -15.15
C GLU A 285 -13.74 -21.26 -14.88
N LEU A 286 -13.17 -20.89 -13.71
CA LEU A 286 -12.83 -19.51 -13.40
C LEU A 286 -11.79 -18.96 -14.38
N GLU A 287 -10.77 -19.74 -14.72
CA GLU A 287 -9.72 -19.39 -15.68
C GLU A 287 -10.29 -19.14 -17.07
N GLU A 288 -11.12 -20.04 -17.58
CA GLU A 288 -11.79 -19.86 -18.87
C GLU A 288 -12.58 -18.55 -18.93
N ARG A 289 -13.38 -18.27 -17.90
CA ARG A 289 -14.19 -17.06 -17.82
C ARG A 289 -13.35 -15.80 -17.69
N TRP A 290 -12.28 -15.86 -16.90
CA TRP A 290 -11.33 -14.78 -16.72
C TRP A 290 -10.60 -14.45 -18.02
N LEU A 291 -10.09 -15.46 -18.73
CA LEU A 291 -9.43 -15.26 -20.03
C LEU A 291 -10.39 -14.66 -21.06
N ALA A 292 -11.65 -15.11 -21.10
CA ALA A 292 -12.68 -14.49 -21.94
C ALA A 292 -12.95 -13.03 -21.55
N TYR A 293 -12.94 -12.70 -20.25
CA TYR A 293 -13.04 -11.32 -19.76
C TYR A 293 -11.86 -10.47 -20.24
N LEU A 294 -10.62 -10.97 -20.17
CA LEU A 294 -9.44 -10.25 -20.64
C LEU A 294 -9.51 -9.96 -22.15
N GLN A 295 -9.97 -10.94 -22.95
CA GLN A 295 -10.15 -10.76 -24.38
C GLN A 295 -11.15 -9.63 -24.70
N ARG A 296 -12.30 -9.59 -24.01
CA ARG A 296 -13.30 -8.51 -24.20
C ARG A 296 -12.79 -7.13 -23.80
N ASN A 297 -11.91 -7.05 -22.80
CA ASN A 297 -11.34 -5.80 -22.30
C ASN A 297 -9.99 -5.44 -22.95
N SER A 298 -9.58 -6.19 -23.98
CA SER A 298 -8.34 -5.91 -24.73
C SER A 298 -8.54 -5.03 -25.97
N GLY A 299 -9.80 -4.79 -26.36
CA GLY A 299 -10.19 -4.00 -27.55
C GLY A 299 -10.46 -2.52 -27.30
#